data_AF-A0AAD2CKW5-F1
#
_entry.id   AF-A0AAD2CKW5-F1
#
_cell.length_a   1.000
_cell.length_b   1.000
_cell.length_c   1.000
_cell.angle_alpha   90.00
_cell.angle_beta   90.00
_cell.angle_gamma   90.00
#
_symmetry.space_group_name_H-M   'P 1'
#
loop_
_entity.id
_entity.type
_entity.pdbx_description
1 polymer ?
#
loop_
_entity_poly.entity_id
_entity_poly.type
_entity_poly.pdbx_seq_one_letter_code
_entity_poly.pdbx_strand_id
1 'polypeptide(L)'
;MSTKSFSQFISFLMILSPAITVSSFNMPPSTRNAKIRTPRHATSRPDCRLYSSTEQPITRLSSDIFDDPPKRSNGGDSGNLLDRLVGFMPPPPEDQFIMTGDIAVLFLYSFIGHSVDDYVVNSVFESSQSTEKAIQTLDPLQEIVHMQTPVWVDYSASPTVVDQVITMNAKDTLLNQWGPLFTSPGVCTIALCSTWLLAGYLHRAFSFQNSIDCDIPRTLQKTMETWITMMIMMLGLTLGSNTLVNQTPVLQSMLGGHSLDYLLTKDDALFLVDTATILISWRFMANVICQYLR
;
A
#
# COMPACT_ATOMS: atom_id res chain seq x y z
N MET A 1 7.40 -21.25 -8.60
CA MET A 1 7.90 -21.21 -7.20
C MET A 1 7.50 -22.51 -6.51
N SER A 2 8.42 -23.20 -5.82
CA SER A 2 8.10 -24.39 -5.02
C SER A 2 7.23 -23.98 -3.82
N THR A 3 6.20 -24.76 -3.47
CA THR A 3 5.34 -24.52 -2.30
C THR A 3 6.14 -24.41 -0.99
N LYS A 4 7.32 -25.06 -0.91
CA LYS A 4 8.25 -24.92 0.20
C LYS A 4 8.87 -23.53 0.31
N SER A 5 9.17 -22.89 -0.83
CA SER A 5 9.77 -21.55 -0.87
C SER A 5 8.75 -20.47 -0.49
N PHE A 6 7.47 -20.65 -0.84
CA PHE A 6 6.40 -19.74 -0.44
C PHE A 6 6.08 -19.84 1.06
N SER A 7 6.06 -21.06 1.63
CA SER A 7 5.88 -21.25 3.07
C SER A 7 7.03 -20.63 3.89
N GLN A 8 8.28 -20.76 3.42
CA GLN A 8 9.44 -20.13 4.07
C GLN A 8 9.39 -18.60 3.97
N PHE A 9 8.91 -18.05 2.86
CA PHE A 9 8.74 -16.60 2.68
C PHE A 9 7.66 -16.02 3.60
N ILE A 10 6.52 -16.71 3.77
CA ILE A 10 5.48 -16.30 4.74
C ILE A 10 5.99 -16.37 6.17
N SER A 11 6.71 -17.43 6.53
CA SER A 11 7.35 -17.50 7.87
C SER A 11 8.37 -16.39 8.07
N PHE A 12 9.10 -15.99 7.03
CA PHE A 12 10.06 -14.89 7.09
C PHE A 12 9.37 -13.52 7.24
N LEU A 13 8.25 -13.28 6.53
CA LEU A 13 7.41 -12.09 6.70
C LEU A 13 6.78 -12.00 8.09
N MET A 14 6.33 -13.12 8.67
CA MET A 14 5.81 -13.14 10.05
C MET A 14 6.89 -12.90 11.11
N ILE A 15 8.16 -13.20 10.80
CA ILE A 15 9.30 -12.93 11.70
C ILE A 15 9.74 -11.46 11.62
N LEU A 16 9.49 -10.78 10.50
CA LEU A 16 9.91 -9.40 10.24
C LEU A 16 8.94 -8.32 10.69
N SER A 17 7.71 -8.67 11.11
CA SER A 17 6.73 -7.70 11.63
C SER A 17 6.60 -7.85 13.16
N PRO A 18 7.48 -7.22 13.97
CA PRO A 18 7.37 -7.24 15.44
C PRO A 18 6.25 -6.33 15.98
N ALA A 19 5.53 -5.59 15.13
CA ALA A 19 4.66 -4.50 15.57
C ALA A 19 3.24 -4.90 16.01
N ILE A 20 2.81 -6.16 15.82
CA ILE A 20 1.50 -6.60 16.32
C ILE A 20 1.59 -7.99 16.94
N THR A 21 2.21 -8.10 18.10
CA THR A 21 1.85 -9.15 19.06
C THR A 21 0.44 -8.89 19.56
N VAL A 22 -0.57 -9.32 18.80
CA VAL A 22 -1.91 -9.56 19.35
C VAL A 22 -1.74 -10.63 20.41
N SER A 23 -1.93 -10.23 21.68
CA SER A 23 -2.02 -11.15 22.80
C SER A 23 -2.95 -12.30 22.42
N SER A 24 -2.39 -13.51 22.48
CA SER A 24 -2.99 -14.80 22.18
C SER A 24 -4.44 -14.91 22.67
N PHE A 25 -5.39 -14.97 21.74
CA PHE A 25 -6.70 -15.57 21.99
C PHE A 25 -6.49 -17.08 22.19
N ASN A 26 -6.41 -17.51 23.45
CA ASN A 26 -6.49 -18.92 23.83
C ASN A 26 -7.88 -19.46 23.48
N MET A 27 -8.04 -20.02 22.28
CA MET A 27 -9.17 -20.90 21.99
C MET A 27 -8.89 -22.28 22.58
N PRO A 28 -9.82 -22.86 23.37
CA PRO A 28 -9.66 -24.21 23.88
C PRO A 28 -9.76 -25.24 22.74
N PRO A 29 -9.08 -26.39 22.84
CA PRO A 29 -9.08 -27.42 21.81
C PRO A 29 -10.48 -28.07 21.71
N SER A 30 -11.16 -27.86 20.59
CA SER A 30 -12.34 -28.62 20.21
C SER A 30 -11.90 -30.01 19.71
N THR A 31 -12.03 -31.01 20.55
CA THR A 31 -11.93 -32.42 20.17
C THR A 31 -13.18 -32.84 19.39
N ARG A 32 -13.16 -32.64 18.07
CA ARG A 32 -14.11 -33.29 17.15
C ARG A 32 -13.39 -34.33 16.32
N ASN A 33 -13.44 -35.58 16.80
CA ASN A 33 -13.05 -36.77 16.05
C ASN A 33 -14.02 -36.97 14.86
N ALA A 34 -13.75 -36.29 13.75
CA ALA A 34 -14.38 -36.59 12.47
C ALA A 34 -13.60 -37.72 11.78
N LYS A 35 -14.23 -38.88 11.68
CA LYS A 35 -13.74 -40.06 10.96
C LYS A 35 -13.58 -39.72 9.47
N ILE A 36 -12.34 -39.45 9.05
CA ILE A 36 -11.97 -39.18 7.66
C ILE A 36 -12.22 -40.45 6.85
N ARG A 37 -13.31 -40.45 6.07
CA ARG A 37 -13.54 -41.39 4.97
C ARG A 37 -12.69 -40.91 3.80
N THR A 38 -11.65 -41.66 3.45
CA THR A 38 -10.86 -41.46 2.23
C THR A 38 -11.72 -41.70 0.99
N PRO A 39 -11.96 -40.69 0.13
CA PRO A 39 -12.51 -40.92 -1.19
C PRO A 39 -11.38 -41.44 -2.09
N ARG A 40 -11.64 -42.57 -2.74
CA ARG A 40 -10.81 -43.10 -3.83
C ARG A 40 -10.62 -42.04 -4.91
N HIS A 41 -9.37 -41.88 -5.33
CA HIS A 41 -8.97 -41.22 -6.57
C HIS A 41 -9.86 -41.66 -7.75
N ALA A 42 -10.70 -40.74 -8.22
CA ALA A 42 -11.13 -40.71 -9.61
C ALA A 42 -10.48 -39.47 -10.24
N THR A 43 -9.39 -39.70 -10.98
CA THR A 43 -8.79 -38.72 -11.88
C THR A 43 -9.75 -38.45 -13.04
N SER A 44 -10.65 -37.50 -12.87
CA SER A 44 -11.23 -36.75 -13.98
C SER A 44 -10.95 -35.28 -13.71
N ARG A 45 -10.06 -34.69 -14.49
CA ARG A 45 -9.95 -33.23 -14.60
C ARG A 45 -11.36 -32.70 -14.87
N PRO A 46 -11.94 -31.85 -14.00
CA PRO A 46 -13.08 -31.07 -14.42
C PRO A 46 -12.53 -30.04 -15.41
N ASP A 47 -12.79 -30.25 -16.70
CA ASP A 47 -12.77 -29.15 -17.65
C ASP A 47 -13.68 -28.08 -17.07
N CYS A 48 -13.09 -26.96 -16.63
CA CYS A 48 -13.79 -25.71 -16.42
C CYS A 48 -14.30 -25.22 -17.78
N ARG A 49 -15.30 -25.91 -18.34
CA ARG A 49 -16.18 -25.36 -19.34
C ARG A 49 -16.98 -24.28 -18.64
N LEU A 50 -16.49 -23.05 -18.81
CA LEU A 50 -17.28 -21.84 -18.96
C LEU A 50 -18.77 -22.16 -19.05
N TYR A 51 -19.51 -21.75 -18.01
CA TYR A 51 -20.88 -21.30 -18.22
C TYR A 51 -20.79 -20.14 -19.22
N SER A 52 -20.91 -20.47 -20.50
CA SER A 52 -21.40 -19.57 -21.53
C SER A 52 -22.81 -19.21 -21.08
N SER A 53 -22.93 -18.13 -20.31
CA SER A 53 -24.20 -17.43 -20.19
C SER A 53 -24.58 -17.03 -21.60
N THR A 54 -25.49 -17.79 -22.19
CA THR A 54 -26.19 -17.43 -23.42
C THR A 54 -27.02 -16.20 -23.08
N GLU A 55 -26.39 -15.04 -23.10
CA GLU A 55 -27.09 -13.77 -23.18
C GLU A 55 -27.92 -13.83 -24.46
N GLN A 56 -29.23 -13.85 -24.26
CA GLN A 56 -30.18 -13.73 -25.36
C GLN A 56 -29.88 -12.43 -26.11
N PRO A 57 -29.88 -12.44 -27.45
CA PRO A 57 -29.71 -11.24 -28.23
C PRO A 57 -30.90 -10.33 -27.98
N ILE A 58 -30.71 -9.28 -27.18
CA ILE A 58 -31.65 -8.15 -27.15
C ILE A 58 -31.61 -7.55 -28.55
N THR A 59 -32.75 -7.70 -29.21
CA THR A 59 -33.07 -7.20 -30.53
C THR A 59 -32.67 -5.73 -30.65
N ARG A 60 -31.72 -5.49 -31.56
CA ARG A 60 -31.38 -4.19 -32.12
C ARG A 60 -32.66 -3.47 -32.57
N LEU A 61 -33.00 -2.37 -31.92
CA LEU A 61 -33.87 -1.37 -32.51
C LEU A 61 -32.95 -0.43 -33.30
N SER A 62 -33.06 -0.52 -34.63
CA SER A 62 -32.45 0.39 -35.62
C SER A 62 -32.68 1.85 -35.23
N SER A 63 -31.59 2.59 -35.09
CA SER A 63 -31.56 4.02 -35.34
C SER A 63 -30.61 4.27 -36.52
N ASP A 64 -31.09 3.89 -37.71
CA ASP A 64 -30.56 4.29 -39.02
C ASP A 64 -30.86 5.78 -39.24
N ILE A 65 -30.19 6.68 -38.53
CA ILE A 65 -30.20 8.12 -38.82
C ILE A 65 -28.82 8.65 -38.45
N PHE A 66 -27.88 8.57 -39.40
CA PHE A 66 -26.75 9.49 -39.66
C PHE A 66 -25.70 8.77 -40.54
N ASP A 67 -26.12 8.38 -41.74
CA ASP A 67 -25.21 8.04 -42.83
C ASP A 67 -24.86 9.32 -43.59
N ASP A 68 -23.76 9.95 -43.20
CA ASP A 68 -22.94 10.74 -44.11
C ASP A 68 -21.47 10.41 -43.79
N PRO A 69 -20.76 9.65 -44.64
CA PRO A 69 -19.35 9.35 -44.41
C PRO A 69 -18.53 10.63 -44.58
N PRO A 70 -17.81 11.10 -43.54
CA PRO A 70 -16.93 12.25 -43.70
C PRO A 70 -15.81 11.87 -44.68
N LYS A 71 -15.73 12.68 -45.74
CA LYS A 71 -14.71 12.66 -46.78
C LYS A 71 -13.32 12.61 -46.11
N ARG A 72 -12.63 11.46 -46.22
CA ARG A 72 -11.24 11.26 -45.76
C ARG A 72 -10.35 12.34 -46.35
N SER A 73 -10.02 13.34 -45.55
CA SER A 73 -8.90 14.24 -45.81
C SER A 73 -7.62 13.47 -45.47
N ASN A 74 -6.72 13.35 -46.45
CA ASN A 74 -5.36 12.84 -46.27
C ASN A 74 -4.56 13.85 -45.46
N GLY A 75 -4.84 13.93 -44.16
CA GLY A 75 -4.22 14.87 -43.23
C GLY A 75 -3.69 14.16 -42.00
N GLY A 76 -2.37 14.00 -41.93
CA GLY A 76 -1.62 13.88 -40.68
C GLY A 76 -1.62 12.51 -40.01
N ASP A 77 -0.46 11.85 -40.04
CA ASP A 77 -0.09 10.58 -39.40
C ASP A 77 -0.16 10.59 -37.84
N SER A 78 -0.85 11.55 -37.23
CA SER A 78 -0.99 11.72 -35.78
C SER A 78 -2.08 10.85 -35.13
N GLY A 79 -2.99 10.27 -35.91
CA GLY A 79 -4.02 9.34 -35.41
C GLY A 79 -3.46 7.98 -34.95
N ASN A 80 -2.27 7.60 -35.42
CA ASN A 80 -1.73 6.26 -35.19
C ASN A 80 -1.15 6.03 -33.77
N LEU A 81 -0.76 7.09 -33.04
CA LEU A 81 -0.18 6.92 -31.71
C LEU A 81 -1.23 6.65 -30.64
N LEU A 82 -2.36 7.35 -30.70
CA LEU A 82 -3.44 7.20 -29.72
C LEU A 82 -4.12 5.84 -29.89
N ASP A 83 -4.36 5.40 -31.12
CA ASP A 83 -4.91 4.07 -31.41
C ASP A 83 -3.95 2.94 -31.00
N ARG A 84 -2.63 3.15 -31.14
CA ARG A 84 -1.62 2.19 -30.64
C ARG A 84 -1.54 2.17 -29.12
N LEU A 85 -1.68 3.32 -28.46
CA LEU A 85 -1.76 3.41 -27.00
C LEU A 85 -3.04 2.75 -26.48
N VAL A 86 -4.18 2.97 -27.14
CA VAL A 86 -5.46 2.35 -26.80
C VAL A 86 -5.42 0.84 -27.01
N GLY A 87 -4.78 0.35 -28.08
CA GLY A 87 -4.58 -1.08 -28.29
C GLY A 87 -3.62 -1.73 -27.28
N PHE A 88 -2.79 -0.94 -26.59
CA PHE A 88 -1.88 -1.42 -25.55
C PHE A 88 -2.52 -1.42 -24.16
N MET A 89 -3.66 -0.74 -23.99
CA MET A 89 -4.35 -0.67 -22.71
C MET A 89 -4.93 -2.05 -22.32
N PRO A 90 -4.60 -2.60 -21.15
CA PRO A 90 -5.23 -3.82 -20.67
C PRO A 90 -6.75 -3.68 -20.54
N PRO A 91 -7.51 -4.79 -20.53
CA PRO A 91 -8.95 -4.75 -20.34
C PRO A 91 -9.32 -4.06 -19.02
N PRO A 92 -10.53 -3.48 -18.92
CA PRO A 92 -11.01 -2.89 -17.67
C PRO A 92 -11.03 -3.92 -16.53
N PRO A 93 -10.89 -3.48 -15.26
CA PRO A 93 -10.93 -4.38 -14.12
C PRO A 93 -12.31 -5.07 -14.05
N GLU A 94 -12.31 -6.40 -14.01
CA GLU A 94 -13.52 -7.21 -13.97
C GLU A 94 -13.99 -7.40 -12.52
N ASP A 95 -13.04 -7.59 -11.59
CA ASP A 95 -13.29 -7.85 -10.19
C ASP A 95 -13.26 -6.55 -9.36
N GLN A 96 -14.40 -5.88 -9.33
CA GLN A 96 -14.58 -4.63 -8.56
C GLN A 96 -14.55 -4.85 -7.04
N PHE A 97 -14.98 -6.03 -6.55
CA PHE A 97 -15.00 -6.33 -5.12
C PHE A 97 -13.58 -6.39 -4.56
N ILE A 98 -12.69 -7.10 -5.25
CA ILE A 98 -11.30 -7.20 -4.84
C ILE A 98 -10.58 -5.85 -4.96
N MET A 99 -10.82 -5.11 -6.05
CA MET A 99 -10.22 -3.79 -6.25
C MET A 99 -10.62 -2.81 -5.15
N THR A 100 -11.92 -2.71 -4.84
CA THR A 100 -12.41 -1.82 -3.78
C THR A 100 -11.94 -2.26 -2.40
N GLY A 101 -11.87 -3.57 -2.15
CA GLY A 101 -11.31 -4.13 -0.93
C GLY A 101 -9.85 -3.75 -0.73
N ASP A 102 -9.01 -3.86 -1.76
CA ASP A 102 -7.59 -3.47 -1.70
C ASP A 102 -7.44 -1.98 -1.35
N ILE A 103 -8.24 -1.10 -1.99
CA ILE A 103 -8.23 0.33 -1.70
C ILE A 103 -8.63 0.58 -0.24
N ALA A 104 -9.68 -0.09 0.24
CA ALA A 104 -10.17 0.08 1.60
C ALA A 104 -9.14 -0.36 2.65
N VAL A 105 -8.43 -1.48 2.43
CA VAL A 105 -7.40 -1.93 3.38
C VAL A 105 -6.15 -1.06 3.35
N LEU A 106 -5.73 -0.55 2.17
CA LEU A 106 -4.61 0.40 2.08
C LEU A 106 -4.96 1.75 2.72
N PHE A 107 -6.18 2.25 2.51
CA PHE A 107 -6.70 3.43 3.19
C PHE A 107 -6.71 3.22 4.71
N LEU A 108 -7.29 2.12 5.17
CA LEU A 108 -7.39 1.86 6.61
C LEU A 108 -6.00 1.72 7.25
N TYR A 109 -5.08 1.03 6.58
CA TYR A 109 -3.72 0.85 7.08
C TYR A 109 -2.96 2.17 7.20
N SER A 110 -2.96 2.98 6.15
CA SER A 110 -2.28 4.28 6.17
C SER A 110 -2.85 5.22 7.22
N PHE A 111 -4.18 5.31 7.34
CA PHE A 111 -4.81 6.13 8.38
C PHE A 111 -4.54 5.63 9.80
N ILE A 112 -4.67 4.32 10.05
CA ILE A 112 -4.41 3.75 11.38
C ILE A 112 -2.95 3.94 11.78
N GLY A 113 -1.99 3.68 10.89
CA GLY A 113 -0.56 3.86 11.18
C GLY A 113 -0.26 5.26 11.69
N HIS A 114 -0.67 6.28 10.95
CA HIS A 114 -0.44 7.68 11.35
C HIS A 114 -1.22 8.07 12.62
N SER A 115 -2.47 7.59 12.75
CA SER A 115 -3.30 7.94 13.92
C SER A 115 -2.77 7.32 15.22
N VAL A 116 -2.22 6.10 15.13
CA VAL A 116 -1.61 5.42 16.28
C VAL A 116 -0.34 6.14 16.70
N ASP A 117 0.52 6.52 15.76
CA ASP A 117 1.74 7.27 16.06
C ASP A 117 1.41 8.61 16.72
N ASP A 118 0.45 9.35 16.15
CA ASP A 118 0.01 10.64 16.67
C ASP A 118 -0.60 10.49 18.08
N TYR A 119 -1.40 9.45 18.31
CA TYR A 119 -1.93 9.14 19.64
C TYR A 119 -0.82 8.79 20.65
N VAL A 120 0.13 7.92 20.28
CA VAL A 120 1.21 7.48 21.15
C VAL A 120 2.09 8.67 21.54
N VAL A 121 2.55 9.46 20.57
CA VAL A 121 3.35 10.66 20.81
C VAL A 121 2.59 11.60 21.75
N ASN A 122 1.36 11.98 21.41
CA ASN A 122 0.59 12.92 22.24
C ASN A 122 0.36 12.39 23.67
N SER A 123 0.03 11.11 23.82
CA SER A 123 -0.19 10.49 25.14
C SER A 123 1.07 10.49 26.02
N VAL A 124 2.26 10.30 25.43
CA VAL A 124 3.53 10.34 26.18
C VAL A 124 3.87 11.77 26.62
N PHE A 125 3.63 12.76 25.76
CA PHE A 125 3.82 14.16 26.14
C PHE A 125 2.83 14.62 27.22
N GLU A 126 1.56 14.21 27.15
CA GLU A 126 0.55 14.57 28.15
C GLU A 126 0.78 13.91 29.52
N SER A 127 1.30 12.69 29.53
CA SER A 127 1.57 11.94 30.77
C SER A 127 2.93 12.28 31.40
N SER A 128 3.81 12.94 30.68
CA SER A 128 5.15 13.31 31.15
C SER A 128 5.13 14.60 31.96
N GLN A 129 5.94 14.63 33.04
CA GLN A 129 6.10 15.83 33.86
C GLN A 129 6.94 16.93 33.19
N SER A 130 7.75 16.56 32.20
CA SER A 130 8.58 17.47 31.43
C SER A 130 8.78 16.97 30.00
N THR A 131 9.01 17.91 29.08
CA THR A 131 9.32 17.70 27.66
C THR A 131 10.55 16.81 27.47
N GLU A 132 11.60 17.04 28.27
CA GLU A 132 12.82 16.20 28.30
C GLU A 132 12.53 14.74 28.58
N LYS A 133 11.66 14.47 29.56
CA LYS A 133 11.32 13.10 29.94
C LYS A 133 10.47 12.41 28.87
N ALA A 134 9.57 13.14 28.23
CA ALA A 134 8.80 12.64 27.09
C ALA A 134 9.73 12.24 25.94
N ILE A 135 10.67 13.11 25.58
CA ILE A 135 11.66 12.86 24.53
C ILE A 135 12.55 11.69 24.90
N GLN A 136 13.07 11.61 26.13
CA GLN A 136 13.88 10.47 26.57
C GLN A 136 13.11 9.14 26.53
N THR A 137 11.78 9.18 26.66
CA THR A 137 10.92 7.99 26.57
C THR A 137 10.70 7.54 25.12
N LEU A 138 10.49 8.49 24.20
CA LEU A 138 10.22 8.23 22.78
C LEU A 138 11.48 8.01 21.95
N ASP A 139 12.56 8.70 22.30
CA ASP A 139 13.86 8.68 21.64
C ASP A 139 14.98 8.61 22.68
N PRO A 140 15.19 7.43 23.31
CA PRO A 140 16.19 7.26 24.36
C PRO A 140 17.63 7.42 23.87
N LEU A 141 17.86 7.30 22.56
CA LEU A 141 19.17 7.45 21.94
C LEU A 141 19.42 8.87 21.41
N GLN A 142 18.40 9.74 21.41
CA GLN A 142 18.44 11.09 20.84
C GLN A 142 18.87 11.10 19.36
N GLU A 143 18.46 10.08 18.61
CA GLU A 143 18.75 9.93 17.19
C GLU A 143 17.84 10.80 16.30
N ILE A 144 16.63 11.07 16.77
CA ILE A 144 15.56 11.74 16.01
C ILE A 144 15.41 13.19 16.50
N VAL A 145 15.30 13.40 17.81
CA VAL A 145 15.09 14.73 18.40
C VAL A 145 16.40 15.25 18.98
N HIS A 146 17.06 16.10 18.22
CA HIS A 146 18.10 16.94 18.78
C HIS A 146 17.45 18.12 19.50
N MET A 147 17.71 18.24 20.81
CA MET A 147 17.27 19.34 21.68
C MET A 147 17.98 20.66 21.36
N GLN A 148 18.07 21.03 20.07
CA GLN A 148 18.47 22.35 19.67
C GLN A 148 17.24 23.24 19.66
N THR A 149 17.23 24.18 20.58
CA THR A 149 16.27 25.27 20.60
C THR A 149 16.38 26.06 19.28
N PRO A 150 15.25 26.28 18.58
CA PRO A 150 15.28 26.99 17.31
C PRO A 150 15.88 28.38 17.49
N VAL A 151 16.67 28.84 16.51
CA VAL A 151 17.39 30.13 16.56
C VAL A 151 16.44 31.33 16.68
N TRP A 152 15.19 31.17 16.25
CA TRP A 152 14.16 32.19 16.33
C TRP A 152 13.44 32.27 17.69
N VAL A 153 13.74 31.38 18.64
CA VAL A 153 13.16 31.42 19.99
C VAL A 153 13.92 32.43 20.83
N ASP A 154 13.19 33.44 21.31
CA ASP A 154 13.72 34.44 22.24
C ASP A 154 13.67 33.91 23.67
N TYR A 155 14.84 33.59 24.26
CA TYR A 155 14.95 33.14 25.64
C TYR A 155 14.62 34.21 26.67
N SER A 156 14.51 35.48 26.26
CA SER A 156 14.02 36.54 27.14
C SER A 156 12.49 36.49 27.30
N ALA A 157 11.79 35.69 26.49
CA ALA A 157 10.37 35.41 26.67
C ALA A 157 10.10 34.55 27.91
N SER A 158 8.81 34.42 28.28
CA SER A 158 8.38 33.59 29.41
C SER A 158 8.86 32.13 29.25
N PRO A 159 9.37 31.49 30.33
CA PRO A 159 9.85 30.11 30.28
C PRO A 159 8.77 29.12 29.80
N THR A 160 7.49 29.43 30.03
CA THR A 160 6.36 28.62 29.55
C THR A 160 6.25 28.64 28.03
N VAL A 161 6.54 29.78 27.39
CA VAL A 161 6.48 29.91 25.93
C VAL A 161 7.63 29.13 25.29
N VAL A 162 8.82 29.21 25.88
CA VAL A 162 9.99 28.46 25.42
C VAL A 162 9.72 26.95 25.50
N ASP A 163 9.20 26.45 26.63
CA ASP A 163 8.87 25.03 26.80
C ASP A 163 7.78 24.55 25.83
N GLN A 164 6.76 25.37 25.58
CA GLN A 164 5.72 25.06 24.60
C GLN A 164 6.28 24.96 23.18
N VAL A 165 7.19 25.86 22.78
CA VAL A 165 7.84 25.81 21.47
C VAL A 165 8.74 24.59 21.34
N ILE A 166 9.53 24.26 22.37
CA ILE A 166 10.36 23.05 22.38
C ILE A 166 9.47 21.80 22.27
N THR A 167 8.36 21.76 23.00
CA THR A 167 7.39 20.67 22.95
C THR A 167 6.79 20.53 21.55
N MET A 168 6.35 21.63 20.94
CA MET A 168 5.80 21.62 19.58
C MET A 168 6.83 21.15 18.55
N ASN A 169 8.07 21.65 18.63
CA ASN A 169 9.15 21.26 17.73
C ASN A 169 9.51 19.77 17.90
N ALA A 170 9.56 19.28 19.14
CA ALA A 170 9.84 17.88 19.43
C ALA A 170 8.72 16.96 18.91
N LYS A 171 7.45 17.33 19.13
CA LYS A 171 6.30 16.60 18.57
C LYS A 171 6.37 16.56 17.05
N ASP A 172 6.61 17.71 16.41
CA ASP A 172 6.70 17.80 14.95
C ASP A 172 7.85 16.95 14.41
N THR A 173 9.00 16.94 15.08
CA THR A 173 10.16 16.10 14.66
C THR A 173 9.89 14.61 14.84
N LEU A 174 9.23 14.21 15.94
CA LEU A 174 8.88 12.80 16.19
C LEU A 174 7.78 12.31 15.25
N LEU A 175 6.84 13.17 14.89
CA LEU A 175 5.75 12.84 13.97
C LEU A 175 6.20 12.89 12.50
N ASN A 176 7.19 13.73 12.16
CA ASN A 176 7.76 13.83 10.81
C ASN A 176 8.96 12.91 10.58
N GLN A 177 9.02 11.75 11.23
CA GLN A 177 10.01 10.70 10.93
C GLN A 177 9.82 10.07 9.52
N TRP A 178 8.70 10.39 8.88
CA TRP A 178 8.32 9.95 7.54
C TRP A 178 8.92 10.84 6.46
N GLY A 179 9.24 10.24 5.30
CA GLY A 179 9.58 11.02 4.12
C GLY A 179 8.44 11.97 3.70
N PRO A 180 8.70 13.08 2.99
CA PRO A 180 7.71 14.07 2.57
C PRO A 180 6.44 13.52 1.90
N LEU A 181 6.53 12.38 1.20
CA LEU A 181 5.37 11.72 0.58
C LEU A 181 4.48 11.00 1.62
N PHE A 182 5.09 10.57 2.71
CA PHE A 182 4.51 9.80 3.79
C PHE A 182 4.16 10.63 5.02
N THR A 183 4.46 11.93 5.07
CA THR A 183 4.15 12.78 6.24
C THR A 183 2.65 12.96 6.48
N SER A 184 1.84 12.93 5.42
CA SER A 184 0.39 13.07 5.53
C SER A 184 -0.30 11.74 5.23
N PRO A 185 -1.20 11.26 6.11
CA PRO A 185 -1.92 10.01 5.88
C PRO A 185 -2.72 10.06 4.57
N GLY A 186 -3.32 11.20 4.24
CA GLY A 186 -4.10 11.38 3.01
C GLY A 186 -3.25 11.28 1.75
N VAL A 187 -2.11 11.97 1.71
CA VAL A 187 -1.17 11.94 0.57
C VAL A 187 -0.60 10.53 0.41
N CYS A 188 -0.15 9.92 1.51
CA CYS A 188 0.33 8.55 1.55
C CYS A 188 -0.71 7.57 0.99
N THR A 189 -1.97 7.67 1.45
CA THR A 189 -3.08 6.84 0.96
C THR A 189 -3.26 6.97 -0.55
N ILE A 190 -3.32 8.20 -1.05
CA ILE A 190 -3.54 8.46 -2.48
C ILE A 190 -2.38 7.90 -3.29
N ALA A 191 -1.14 8.08 -2.85
CA ALA A 191 0.04 7.56 -3.52
C ALA A 191 0.04 6.02 -3.56
N LEU A 192 -0.22 5.37 -2.42
CA LEU A 192 -0.32 3.91 -2.31
C LEU A 192 -1.43 3.36 -3.20
N CYS A 193 -2.65 3.89 -3.11
CA CYS A 193 -3.79 3.43 -3.91
C CYS A 193 -3.54 3.66 -5.41
N SER A 194 -2.98 4.81 -5.79
CA SER A 194 -2.72 5.12 -7.20
C SER A 194 -1.66 4.19 -7.80
N THR A 195 -0.55 3.98 -7.08
CA THR A 195 0.51 3.06 -7.52
C THR A 195 0.04 1.60 -7.50
N TRP A 196 -0.75 1.19 -6.51
CA TRP A 196 -1.35 -0.14 -6.46
C TRP A 196 -2.29 -0.40 -7.62
N LEU A 197 -3.20 0.54 -7.91
CA LEU A 197 -4.14 0.42 -9.03
C LEU A 197 -3.41 0.39 -10.36
N LEU A 198 -2.40 1.25 -10.55
CA LEU A 198 -1.59 1.26 -11.76
C LEU A 198 -0.82 -0.05 -11.93
N ALA A 199 -0.18 -0.55 -10.87
CA ALA A 199 0.50 -1.84 -10.88
C ALA A 199 -0.48 -2.98 -11.18
N GLY A 200 -1.63 -2.99 -10.50
CA GLY A 200 -2.64 -4.03 -10.63
C GLY A 200 -3.25 -4.06 -12.02
N TYR A 201 -3.37 -2.90 -12.66
CA TYR A 201 -3.78 -2.77 -14.06
C TYR A 201 -2.73 -3.37 -15.00
N LEU A 202 -1.44 -3.04 -14.82
CA LEU A 202 -0.34 -3.60 -15.62
C LEU A 202 -0.23 -5.13 -15.49
N HIS A 203 -0.47 -5.68 -14.29
CA HIS A 203 -0.38 -7.12 -14.00
C HIS A 203 -1.69 -7.89 -14.18
N ARG A 204 -2.78 -7.21 -14.57
CA ARG A 204 -4.15 -7.76 -14.62
C ARG A 204 -4.55 -8.45 -13.32
N ALA A 205 -4.19 -7.85 -12.18
CA ALA A 205 -4.47 -8.37 -10.84
C ALA A 205 -5.96 -8.30 -10.45
N PHE A 206 -6.76 -7.55 -11.21
CA PHE A 206 -8.20 -7.37 -11.01
C PHE A 206 -9.05 -8.12 -12.05
N SER A 207 -8.47 -9.02 -12.84
CA SER A 207 -9.27 -9.95 -13.66
C SER A 207 -9.71 -11.13 -12.80
N PHE A 208 -10.92 -11.65 -13.04
CA PHE A 208 -11.46 -12.81 -12.29
C PHE A 208 -10.49 -14.00 -12.30
N GLN A 209 -9.83 -14.25 -13.44
CA GLN A 209 -8.85 -15.32 -13.63
C GLN A 209 -7.58 -15.21 -12.77
N ASN A 210 -7.35 -14.04 -12.15
CA ASN A 210 -6.19 -13.76 -11.30
C ASN A 210 -6.62 -13.32 -9.88
N SER A 211 -7.92 -13.33 -9.57
CA SER A 211 -8.50 -12.85 -8.32
C SER A 211 -9.37 -13.94 -7.68
N ILE A 212 -10.70 -13.82 -7.72
CA ILE A 212 -11.66 -14.72 -7.03
C ILE A 212 -11.79 -16.10 -7.71
N ASP A 213 -11.66 -16.18 -9.04
CA ASP A 213 -11.89 -17.44 -9.77
C ASP A 213 -10.66 -18.35 -9.82
N CYS A 214 -9.51 -17.90 -9.32
CA CYS A 214 -8.28 -18.65 -9.40
C CYS A 214 -7.89 -19.33 -8.09
N ASP A 215 -7.00 -20.32 -8.21
CA ASP A 215 -6.43 -20.97 -7.04
C ASP A 215 -5.65 -19.95 -6.20
N ILE A 216 -5.80 -20.04 -4.88
CA ILE A 216 -5.16 -19.16 -3.89
C ILE A 216 -3.65 -18.92 -4.19
N PRO A 217 -2.83 -19.93 -4.53
CA PRO A 217 -1.41 -19.70 -4.82
C PRO A 217 -1.17 -18.77 -6.02
N ARG A 218 -2.04 -18.83 -7.03
CA ARG A 218 -1.95 -17.96 -8.22
C ARG A 218 -2.36 -16.54 -7.88
N THR A 219 -3.43 -16.35 -7.10
CA THR A 219 -3.82 -15.02 -6.60
C THR A 219 -2.66 -14.40 -5.84
N LEU A 220 -2.07 -15.13 -4.88
CA LEU A 220 -0.99 -14.64 -4.04
C LEU A 220 0.28 -14.31 -4.84
N GLN A 221 0.62 -15.14 -5.83
CA GLN A 221 1.71 -14.82 -6.74
C GLN A 221 1.46 -13.50 -7.48
N LYS A 222 0.25 -13.30 -8.02
CA LYS A 222 -0.11 -12.06 -8.73
C LYS A 222 -0.12 -10.84 -7.81
N THR A 223 -0.56 -11.00 -6.57
CA THR A 223 -0.47 -9.96 -5.53
C THR A 223 0.99 -9.56 -5.29
N MET A 224 1.91 -10.51 -5.18
CA MET A 224 3.34 -10.21 -4.99
C MET A 224 3.97 -9.51 -6.20
N GLU A 225 3.70 -9.97 -7.42
CA GLU A 225 4.19 -9.31 -8.65
C GLU A 225 3.70 -7.85 -8.74
N THR A 226 2.43 -7.63 -8.38
CA THR A 226 1.80 -6.31 -8.31
C THR A 226 2.44 -5.45 -7.23
N TRP A 227 2.63 -5.99 -6.03
CA TRP A 227 3.24 -5.29 -4.91
C TRP A 227 4.68 -4.86 -5.20
N ILE A 228 5.51 -5.73 -5.80
CA ILE A 228 6.89 -5.36 -6.18
C ILE A 228 6.88 -4.17 -7.16
N THR A 229 5.94 -4.16 -8.10
CA THR A 229 5.84 -3.06 -9.08
C THR A 229 5.34 -1.78 -8.42
N MET A 230 4.38 -1.88 -7.49
CA MET A 230 3.94 -0.77 -6.65
C MET A 230 5.11 -0.19 -5.84
N MET A 231 5.93 -1.03 -5.21
CA MET A 231 7.11 -0.63 -4.44
C MET A 231 8.11 0.17 -5.27
N ILE A 232 8.40 -0.29 -6.49
CA ILE A 232 9.31 0.42 -7.40
C ILE A 232 8.73 1.80 -7.76
N MET A 233 7.43 1.89 -8.03
CA MET A 233 6.77 3.16 -8.31
C MET A 233 6.75 4.09 -7.09
N MET A 234 6.44 3.57 -5.90
CA MET A 234 6.47 4.32 -4.65
C MET A 234 7.86 4.85 -4.35
N LEU A 235 8.91 4.03 -4.50
CA LEU A 235 10.30 4.48 -4.36
C LEU A 235 10.61 5.61 -5.35
N GLY A 236 10.17 5.49 -6.60
CA GLY A 236 10.32 6.56 -7.59
C GLY A 236 9.59 7.86 -7.21
N LEU A 237 8.38 7.75 -6.63
CA LEU A 237 7.63 8.90 -6.14
C LEU A 237 8.30 9.54 -4.91
N THR A 238 8.82 8.75 -3.97
CA THR A 238 9.54 9.26 -2.80
C THR A 238 10.84 9.96 -3.20
N LEU A 239 11.57 9.39 -4.17
CA LEU A 239 12.73 10.04 -4.78
C LEU A 239 12.34 11.37 -5.45
N GLY A 240 11.24 11.36 -6.21
CA GLY A 240 10.69 12.54 -6.84
C GLY A 240 10.27 13.60 -5.82
N SER A 241 9.57 13.23 -4.75
CA SER A 241 9.15 14.17 -3.71
C SER A 241 10.34 14.76 -2.98
N ASN A 242 11.35 13.95 -2.67
CA ASN A 242 12.54 14.42 -1.97
C ASN A 242 13.31 15.42 -2.83
N THR A 243 13.44 15.16 -4.14
CA THR A 243 14.09 16.11 -5.05
C THR A 243 13.30 17.41 -5.25
N LEU A 244 11.97 17.37 -5.18
CA LEU A 244 11.12 18.56 -5.31
C LEU A 244 11.05 19.39 -4.01
N VAL A 245 11.00 18.73 -2.85
CA VAL A 245 10.89 19.37 -1.53
C VAL A 245 12.24 19.86 -1.03
N ASN A 246 13.34 19.13 -1.31
CA ASN A 246 14.70 19.56 -0.97
C ASN A 246 15.25 20.65 -1.92
N GLN A 247 14.46 21.70 -2.19
CA GLN A 247 15.02 23.00 -2.54
C GLN A 247 15.75 23.65 -1.34
N THR A 248 16.48 22.87 -0.55
CA THR A 248 17.51 23.35 0.37
C THR A 248 18.79 23.62 -0.41
N PRO A 249 19.51 24.69 -0.04
CA PRO A 249 20.21 25.54 -0.98
C PRO A 249 21.41 24.84 -1.61
N VAL A 250 21.68 25.19 -2.87
CA VAL A 250 22.90 24.90 -3.66
C VAL A 250 24.20 24.87 -2.85
N LEU A 251 24.26 25.56 -1.70
CA LEU A 251 25.36 25.49 -0.73
C LEU A 251 25.63 24.10 -0.15
N GLN A 252 24.60 23.35 0.26
CA GLN A 252 24.79 22.06 0.94
C GLN A 252 25.22 20.96 -0.04
N SER A 253 24.76 21.06 -1.31
CA SER A 253 25.26 20.20 -2.40
C SER A 253 26.66 20.62 -2.88
N MET A 254 27.06 21.89 -2.75
CA MET A 254 28.42 22.37 -3.07
C MET A 254 29.45 22.04 -1.98
N LEU A 255 29.03 21.85 -0.73
CA LEU A 255 29.91 21.50 0.40
C LEU A 255 30.27 20.01 0.50
N GLY A 256 29.90 19.18 -0.49
CA GLY A 256 30.53 17.87 -0.73
C GLY A 256 30.00 16.70 0.11
N GLY A 257 28.86 16.84 0.78
CA GLY A 257 28.21 15.75 1.50
C GLY A 257 27.22 14.99 0.61
N HIS A 258 27.69 14.02 -0.19
CA HIS A 258 26.82 13.04 -0.82
C HIS A 258 26.36 11.99 0.22
N SER A 259 25.44 12.35 1.11
CA SER A 259 24.71 11.35 1.91
C SER A 259 23.49 10.89 1.11
N LEU A 260 23.65 9.78 0.40
CA LEU A 260 22.55 8.95 -0.11
C LEU A 260 21.68 8.36 1.02
N ASP A 261 22.00 8.66 2.28
CA ASP A 261 21.34 8.18 3.49
C ASP A 261 19.90 8.70 3.68
N TYR A 262 19.41 9.59 2.81
CA TYR A 262 18.07 10.19 2.89
C TYR A 262 17.09 9.70 1.82
N LEU A 263 17.34 8.52 1.22
CA LEU A 263 16.49 8.02 0.14
C LEU A 263 15.11 7.54 0.62
N LEU A 264 15.11 6.85 1.75
CA LEU A 264 13.94 6.27 2.39
C LEU A 264 14.27 6.13 3.88
N THR A 265 13.43 6.63 4.78
CA THR A 265 13.66 6.39 6.20
C THR A 265 13.44 4.91 6.50
N LYS A 266 14.00 4.42 7.62
CA LYS A 266 13.78 3.04 8.04
C LYS A 266 12.28 2.74 8.21
N ASP A 267 11.53 3.71 8.72
CA ASP A 267 10.10 3.59 8.97
C ASP A 267 9.30 3.61 7.68
N ASP A 268 9.66 4.45 6.70
CA ASP A 268 9.09 4.40 5.35
C ASP A 268 9.24 3.00 4.73
N ALA A 269 10.42 2.38 4.88
CA ALA A 269 10.71 1.04 4.35
C ALA A 269 9.83 -0.03 5.02
N LEU A 270 9.74 0.00 6.35
CA LEU A 270 8.94 -0.94 7.12
C LEU A 270 7.46 -0.80 6.80
N PHE A 271 6.95 0.43 6.76
CA PHE A 271 5.57 0.73 6.40
C PHE A 271 5.21 0.21 5.00
N LEU A 272 6.07 0.46 4.02
CA LEU A 272 5.88 -0.05 2.66
C LEU A 272 5.93 -1.59 2.60
N VAL A 273 6.83 -2.23 3.35
CA VAL A 273 6.89 -3.70 3.43
C VAL A 273 5.65 -4.28 4.08
N ASP A 274 5.14 -3.67 5.15
CA ASP A 274 3.95 -4.13 5.85
C ASP A 274 2.67 -4.04 5.00
N THR A 275 2.61 -3.13 4.02
CA THR A 275 1.50 -3.11 3.03
C THR A 275 1.36 -4.45 2.29
N ALA A 276 2.48 -5.16 2.05
CA ALA A 276 2.45 -6.48 1.42
C ALA A 276 1.65 -7.47 2.27
N THR A 277 1.94 -7.49 3.57
CA THR A 277 1.29 -8.38 4.54
C THR A 277 -0.21 -8.15 4.58
N ILE A 278 -0.64 -6.89 4.56
CA ILE A 278 -2.05 -6.52 4.61
C ILE A 278 -2.77 -6.88 3.32
N LEU A 279 -2.18 -6.60 2.17
CA LEU A 279 -2.74 -6.97 0.86
C LEU A 279 -2.83 -8.48 0.69
N ILE A 280 -1.79 -9.22 1.07
CA ILE A 280 -1.79 -10.70 1.06
C ILE A 280 -2.90 -11.23 1.97
N SER A 281 -3.01 -10.70 3.18
CA SER A 281 -4.01 -11.14 4.16
C SER A 281 -5.43 -10.88 3.66
N TRP A 282 -5.68 -9.67 3.13
CA TRP A 282 -6.96 -9.32 2.54
C TRP A 282 -7.31 -10.21 1.34
N ARG A 283 -6.40 -10.35 0.37
CA ARG A 283 -6.61 -11.17 -0.83
C ARG A 283 -6.82 -12.64 -0.48
N PHE A 284 -6.15 -13.14 0.56
CA PHE A 284 -6.38 -14.50 1.08
C PHE A 284 -7.78 -14.63 1.69
N MET A 285 -8.16 -13.73 2.60
CA MET A 285 -9.48 -13.73 3.25
C MET A 285 -10.61 -13.62 2.23
N ALA A 286 -10.50 -12.71 1.27
CA ALA A 286 -11.49 -12.51 0.22
C ALA A 286 -11.69 -13.79 -0.60
N ASN A 287 -10.62 -14.48 -1.00
CA ASN A 287 -10.71 -15.77 -1.69
C ASN A 287 -11.41 -16.83 -0.85
N VAL A 288 -11.07 -16.94 0.44
CA VAL A 288 -11.71 -17.92 1.34
C VAL A 288 -13.21 -17.65 1.48
N ILE A 289 -13.60 -16.38 1.65
CA ILE A 289 -15.01 -15.98 1.76
C ILE A 289 -15.77 -16.32 0.47
N CYS A 290 -15.22 -15.96 -0.69
CA CYS A 290 -15.87 -16.24 -1.97
C CYS A 290 -15.96 -17.74 -2.28
N GLN A 291 -14.97 -18.55 -1.88
CA GLN A 291 -15.03 -20.01 -2.02
C GLN A 291 -16.09 -20.63 -1.10
N TYR A 292 -16.29 -20.08 0.11
CA TYR A 292 -17.30 -20.57 1.04
C TYR A 292 -18.73 -20.26 0.58
N LEU A 293 -18.92 -19.18 -0.19
CA LEU A 293 -20.22 -18.76 -0.70
C LEU A 293 -20.65 -19.47 -1.99
N ARG A 294 -19.80 -20.31 -2.59
CA ARG A 294 -20.10 -21.13 -3.78
C ARG A 294 -20.58 -22.52 -3.39
#